data_AF-A0A353S8L2-F1
#
_entry.id   AF-A0A353S8L2-F1
#
_cell.length_a   1.000
_cell.length_b   1.000
_cell.length_c   1.000
_cell.angle_alpha   90.00
_cell.angle_beta   90.00
_cell.angle_gamma   90.00
#
_symmetry.space_group_name_H-M   'P 1'
#
loop_
_entity.id
_entity.type
_entity.pdbx_description
1 polymer ?
#
loop_
_entity_poly.entity_id
_entity_poly.type
_entity_poly.pdbx_seq_one_letter_code
_entity_poly.pdbx_strand_id
1 'polypeptide(L)'
;VTTPFDFEGPVRMKNAQEGLKKLRENVDSLIIVPNQQIMKISNKKLNFRQAFRMADDVLCQGVQGISELITTSGVVNLDFADVKSVMKGQGNAILGVGVGEGETRAADAAQGAISNPMLENCQIDGASNILVNITCDNDSISMDEVQEIVNTIKASAAKNVNVIFGVVDRPDMGDKISVTVIATGFEQTQQDDDDDDDDDRGRRGDENSISWGDFENVVNGKLASAADKPAPEPVQKVSIPGLGGRALVRDSVPERKDAPEQKAAAAPLSAAAMDSA
;
A
#
# COMPACT_ATOMS: atom_id res chain seq x y z
N VAL A 1 -3.40 11.78 3.30
CA VAL A 1 -2.33 11.38 4.24
C VAL A 1 -1.68 10.10 3.76
N THR A 2 -0.44 9.81 4.14
CA THR A 2 0.25 8.57 3.75
C THR A 2 0.35 7.57 4.90
N THR A 3 0.35 6.28 4.58
CA THR A 3 0.79 5.23 5.52
C THR A 3 2.25 4.88 5.25
N PRO A 4 3.03 4.50 6.28
CA PRO A 4 4.46 4.25 6.14
C PRO A 4 4.76 3.06 5.21
N PHE A 5 5.99 2.96 4.72
CA PHE A 5 6.46 1.78 4.00
C PHE A 5 6.66 0.60 4.97
N ASP A 6 6.53 -0.63 4.48
CA ASP A 6 6.70 -1.84 5.31
C ASP A 6 8.09 -1.91 5.97
N PHE A 7 9.13 -1.40 5.29
CA PHE A 7 10.50 -1.37 5.80
C PHE A 7 10.68 -0.43 7.01
N GLU A 8 9.76 0.50 7.24
CA GLU A 8 9.83 1.43 8.38
C GLU A 8 9.47 0.76 9.71
N GLY A 9 8.90 -0.46 9.65
CA GLY A 9 8.65 -1.32 10.80
C GLY A 9 7.22 -1.23 11.35
N PRO A 10 6.79 -2.26 12.09
CA PRO A 10 5.40 -2.44 12.52
C PRO A 10 4.93 -1.38 13.53
N VAL A 11 5.83 -0.84 14.35
CA VAL A 11 5.50 0.21 15.32
C VAL A 11 5.00 1.49 14.62
N ARG A 12 5.64 1.88 13.51
CA ARG A 12 5.20 3.05 12.73
C ARG A 12 3.85 2.80 12.07
N MET A 13 3.60 1.59 11.58
CA MET A 13 2.31 1.22 11.01
C MET A 13 1.19 1.29 12.07
N LYS A 14 1.42 0.73 13.26
CA LYS A 14 0.46 0.78 14.38
C LYS A 14 0.12 2.22 14.76
N ASN A 15 1.13 3.09 14.90
CA ASN A 15 0.92 4.50 15.20
C ASN A 15 0.14 5.22 14.07
N ALA A 16 0.40 4.89 12.81
CA ALA A 16 -0.33 5.45 11.67
C ALA A 16 -1.81 5.01 11.69
N GLN A 17 -2.10 3.75 11.99
CA GLN A 17 -3.48 3.23 12.11
C GLN A 17 -4.25 3.92 13.25
N GLU A 18 -3.64 4.09 14.41
CA GLU A 18 -4.26 4.81 15.54
C GLU A 18 -4.54 6.28 15.17
N GLY A 19 -3.58 6.93 14.50
CA GLY A 19 -3.75 8.29 13.99
C GLY A 19 -4.88 8.39 12.94
N LEU A 20 -4.98 7.41 12.03
CA LEU A 20 -6.05 7.35 11.04
C LEU A 20 -7.42 7.20 11.68
N LYS A 21 -7.56 6.38 12.73
CA LYS A 21 -8.83 6.23 13.48
C LYS A 21 -9.30 7.56 14.05
N LYS A 22 -8.41 8.28 14.74
CA LYS A 22 -8.69 9.61 15.28
C LYS A 22 -9.00 10.64 14.20
N LEU A 23 -8.30 10.57 13.07
CA LEU A 23 -8.51 11.52 11.97
C LEU A 23 -9.87 11.32 11.29
N ARG A 24 -10.31 10.07 11.11
CA ARG A 24 -11.62 9.74 10.51
C ARG A 24 -12.79 10.41 11.24
N GLU A 25 -12.72 10.50 12.57
CA GLU A 25 -13.77 11.13 13.38
C GLU A 25 -13.87 12.64 13.19
N ASN A 26 -12.85 13.27 12.60
CA ASN A 26 -12.70 14.73 12.53
C ASN A 26 -12.68 15.28 11.09
N VAL A 27 -12.84 14.44 10.06
CA VAL A 27 -12.78 14.85 8.65
C VAL A 27 -13.99 14.37 7.87
N ASP A 28 -14.42 15.16 6.89
CA ASP A 28 -15.50 14.79 5.97
C ASP A 28 -15.10 13.64 5.04
N SER A 29 -13.87 13.68 4.54
CA SER A 29 -13.30 12.67 3.66
C SER A 29 -11.80 12.48 3.93
N LEU A 30 -11.34 11.23 3.88
CA LEU A 30 -9.98 10.83 4.17
C LEU A 30 -9.38 10.06 3.00
N ILE A 31 -8.49 10.72 2.26
CA ILE A 31 -7.69 10.08 1.22
C ILE A 31 -6.43 9.49 1.86
N ILE A 32 -6.32 8.16 1.80
CA ILE A 32 -5.19 7.40 2.33
C ILE A 32 -4.33 6.94 1.15
N VAL A 33 -3.07 7.38 1.13
CA VAL A 33 -2.09 6.98 0.11
C VAL A 33 -1.13 5.97 0.72
N PRO A 34 -1.25 4.68 0.41
CA PRO A 34 -0.35 3.67 0.93
C PRO A 34 1.02 3.76 0.27
N ASN A 35 2.06 4.15 1.02
CA ASN A 35 3.41 4.29 0.46
C ASN A 35 3.92 2.96 -0.13
N GLN A 36 3.49 1.83 0.41
CA GLN A 36 3.83 0.51 -0.12
C GLN A 36 3.37 0.31 -1.58
N GLN A 37 2.24 0.90 -1.99
CA GLN A 37 1.76 0.79 -3.36
C GLN A 37 2.58 1.61 -4.36
N ILE A 38 3.27 2.66 -3.89
CA ILE A 38 4.16 3.48 -4.72
C ILE A 38 5.31 2.63 -5.25
N MET A 39 5.80 1.69 -4.43
CA MET A 39 6.84 0.74 -4.84
C MET A 39 6.39 -0.18 -5.98
N LYS A 40 5.10 -0.50 -6.08
CA LYS A 40 4.56 -1.35 -7.16
C LYS A 40 4.42 -0.60 -8.48
N ILE A 41 4.11 0.70 -8.42
CA ILE A 41 3.99 1.55 -9.62
C ILE A 41 5.36 1.74 -10.30
N SER A 42 6.44 1.75 -9.53
CA SER A 42 7.78 1.93 -10.08
C SER A 42 8.38 0.60 -10.55
N ASN A 43 8.45 0.41 -11.87
CA ASN A 43 9.19 -0.71 -12.50
C ASN A 43 10.73 -0.64 -12.32
N LYS A 44 11.26 0.31 -11.55
CA LYS A 44 12.70 0.54 -11.35
C LYS A 44 13.04 0.52 -9.86
N LYS A 45 14.26 0.04 -9.54
CA LYS A 45 14.87 0.17 -8.21
C LYS A 45 14.92 1.65 -7.83
N LEU A 46 13.96 2.10 -7.01
CA LEU A 46 13.92 3.46 -6.50
C LEU A 46 14.94 3.59 -5.37
N ASN A 47 15.70 4.68 -5.39
CA ASN A 47 16.45 5.09 -4.21
C ASN A 47 15.49 5.67 -3.16
N PHE A 48 15.88 5.61 -1.89
CA PHE A 48 15.06 6.10 -0.76
C PHE A 48 14.44 7.48 -1.02
N ARG A 49 15.24 8.48 -1.46
CA ARG A 49 14.73 9.83 -1.79
C ARG A 49 13.74 9.86 -2.96
N GLN A 50 13.89 8.97 -3.94
CA GLN A 50 12.97 8.92 -5.08
C GLN A 50 11.62 8.33 -4.68
N ALA A 51 11.60 7.34 -3.78
CA ALA A 51 10.36 6.76 -3.27
C ALA A 51 9.50 7.79 -2.52
N PHE A 52 10.09 8.61 -1.65
CA PHE A 52 9.36 9.69 -0.98
C PHE A 52 8.91 10.79 -1.95
N ARG A 53 9.77 11.17 -2.91
CA ARG A 53 9.37 12.15 -3.93
C ARG A 53 8.17 11.67 -4.74
N MET A 54 8.12 10.37 -5.06
CA MET A 54 6.99 9.80 -5.78
C MET A 54 5.70 9.80 -4.93
N ALA A 55 5.82 9.65 -3.60
CA ALA A 55 4.69 9.85 -2.68
C ALA A 55 4.20 11.29 -2.68
N ASP A 56 5.12 12.24 -2.64
CA ASP A 56 4.81 13.67 -2.72
C ASP A 56 4.13 14.00 -4.05
N ASP A 57 4.59 13.41 -5.16
CA ASP A 57 4.00 13.61 -6.49
C ASP A 57 2.55 13.09 -6.54
N VAL A 58 2.25 11.90 -5.98
CA VAL A 58 0.89 11.35 -5.90
C VAL A 58 -0.02 12.24 -5.04
N LEU A 59 0.47 12.70 -3.89
CA LEU A 59 -0.27 13.62 -3.03
C LEU A 59 -0.54 14.96 -3.74
N CYS A 60 0.45 15.49 -4.45
CA CYS A 60 0.34 16.71 -5.23
C CYS A 60 -0.75 16.57 -6.30
N GLN A 61 -0.72 15.46 -7.07
CA GLN A 61 -1.73 15.17 -8.09
C GLN A 61 -3.15 15.09 -7.50
N GLY A 62 -3.33 14.44 -6.34
CA GLY A 62 -4.62 14.35 -5.68
C GLY A 62 -5.18 15.71 -5.24
N VAL A 63 -4.35 16.53 -4.60
CA VAL A 63 -4.73 17.88 -4.17
C VAL A 63 -4.98 18.79 -5.36
N GLN A 64 -4.11 18.72 -6.37
CA GLN A 64 -4.24 19.48 -7.60
C GLN A 64 -5.54 19.13 -8.33
N GLY A 65 -5.88 17.85 -8.46
CA GLY A 65 -7.10 17.41 -9.12
C GLY A 65 -8.38 17.96 -8.48
N ILE A 66 -8.45 18.01 -7.14
CA ILE A 66 -9.62 18.60 -6.45
C ILE A 66 -9.60 20.12 -6.54
N SER A 67 -8.43 20.73 -6.32
CA SER A 67 -8.32 22.18 -6.29
C SER A 67 -8.65 22.80 -7.64
N GLU A 68 -8.10 22.25 -8.73
CA GLU A 68 -8.29 22.78 -10.08
C GLU A 68 -9.74 22.70 -10.55
N LEU A 69 -10.47 21.64 -10.14
CA LEU A 69 -11.90 21.54 -10.41
C LEU A 69 -12.73 22.67 -9.82
N ILE A 70 -12.25 23.30 -8.73
CA ILE A 70 -12.95 24.38 -8.03
C ILE A 70 -12.44 25.75 -8.49
N THR A 71 -11.12 25.87 -8.66
CA THR A 71 -10.45 27.17 -8.84
C THR A 71 -10.25 27.57 -10.29
N THR A 72 -10.15 26.59 -11.18
CA THR A 72 -9.82 26.84 -12.59
C THR A 72 -11.08 26.83 -13.42
N SER A 73 -11.30 27.89 -14.20
CA SER A 73 -12.40 27.95 -15.15
C SER A 73 -12.22 26.88 -16.22
N GLY A 74 -12.87 25.74 -16.03
CA GLY A 74 -12.91 24.65 -16.99
C GLY A 74 -13.92 24.88 -18.11
N VAL A 75 -13.87 24.04 -19.15
CA VAL A 75 -14.91 23.98 -20.20
C VAL A 75 -16.24 23.50 -19.62
N VAL A 76 -16.15 22.52 -18.72
CA VAL A 76 -17.25 22.05 -17.87
C VAL A 76 -16.87 22.38 -16.45
N ASN A 77 -17.39 23.51 -15.96
CA ASN A 77 -17.11 23.98 -14.63
C ASN A 77 -18.01 23.25 -13.63
N LEU A 78 -17.40 22.55 -12.67
CA LEU A 78 -18.09 22.07 -11.49
C LEU A 78 -18.13 23.18 -10.46
N ASP A 79 -19.24 23.28 -9.72
CA ASP A 79 -19.30 24.20 -8.60
C ASP A 79 -18.82 23.56 -7.30
N PHE A 80 -18.53 24.39 -6.30
CA PHE A 80 -18.10 23.90 -5.00
C PHE A 80 -19.19 23.11 -4.27
N ALA A 81 -20.47 23.34 -4.58
CA ALA A 81 -21.57 22.62 -3.95
C ALA A 81 -21.61 21.16 -4.41
N ASP A 82 -21.34 20.90 -5.69
CA ASP A 82 -21.22 19.58 -6.29
C ASP A 82 -20.08 18.79 -5.64
N VAL A 83 -18.87 19.38 -5.58
CA VAL A 83 -17.71 18.75 -4.93
C VAL A 83 -17.97 18.49 -3.45
N LYS A 84 -18.57 19.47 -2.75
CA LYS A 84 -18.94 19.31 -1.34
C LYS A 84 -19.97 18.21 -1.14
N SER A 85 -20.95 18.07 -2.04
CA SER A 85 -21.98 17.03 -1.92
C SER A 85 -21.40 15.62 -2.05
N VAL A 86 -20.38 15.45 -2.91
CA VAL A 86 -19.67 14.18 -3.11
C VAL A 86 -18.72 13.88 -1.96
N MET A 87 -18.04 14.88 -1.39
CA MET A 87 -16.99 14.61 -0.39
C MET A 87 -17.49 14.66 1.07
N LYS A 88 -18.62 15.30 1.35
CA LYS A 88 -19.08 15.53 2.72
C LYS A 88 -19.51 14.23 3.40
N GLY A 89 -18.92 13.94 4.55
CA GLY A 89 -19.27 12.79 5.41
C GLY A 89 -19.12 11.41 4.74
N GLN A 90 -18.28 11.30 3.70
CA GLN A 90 -18.09 10.04 2.99
C GLN A 90 -17.00 9.14 3.59
N GLY A 91 -16.22 9.65 4.54
CA GLY A 91 -15.16 8.87 5.17
C GLY A 91 -14.03 8.55 4.18
N ASN A 92 -13.72 7.26 4.00
CA ASN A 92 -12.57 6.87 3.18
C ASN A 92 -12.75 7.25 1.70
N ALA A 93 -11.66 7.71 1.10
CA ALA A 93 -11.60 8.09 -0.30
C ALA A 93 -10.34 7.54 -0.95
N ILE A 94 -10.42 7.30 -2.26
CA ILE A 94 -9.33 6.72 -3.03
C ILE A 94 -9.09 7.54 -4.28
N LEU A 95 -7.83 7.66 -4.64
CA LEU A 95 -7.33 8.42 -5.77
C LEU A 95 -6.74 7.47 -6.81
N GLY A 96 -7.20 7.59 -8.06
CA GLY A 96 -6.60 6.99 -9.24
C GLY A 96 -6.20 8.08 -10.22
N VAL A 97 -4.99 8.00 -10.77
CA VAL A 97 -4.52 8.93 -11.81
C VAL A 97 -4.04 8.11 -13.00
N GLY A 98 -4.46 8.51 -14.20
CA GLY A 98 -4.03 7.93 -15.47
C GLY A 98 -3.72 9.03 -16.49
N VAL A 99 -2.71 8.80 -17.31
CA VAL A 99 -2.31 9.71 -18.39
C VAL A 99 -2.28 8.92 -19.68
N GLY A 100 -2.86 9.47 -20.75
CA GLY A 100 -2.89 8.90 -22.08
C GLY A 100 -2.39 9.89 -23.12
N GLU A 101 -1.86 9.35 -24.22
CA GLU A 101 -1.31 10.11 -25.36
C GLU A 101 -1.69 9.42 -26.68
N GLY A 102 -1.84 10.18 -27.77
CA GLY A 102 -2.18 9.64 -29.09
C GLY A 102 -3.67 9.46 -29.35
N GLU A 103 -4.04 8.59 -30.30
CA GLU A 103 -5.43 8.41 -30.75
C GLU A 103 -6.34 7.72 -29.70
N THR A 104 -5.77 6.85 -28.86
CA THR A 104 -6.49 6.12 -27.79
C THR A 104 -6.33 6.76 -26.41
N ARG A 105 -5.84 8.01 -26.36
CA ARG A 105 -5.48 8.69 -25.10
C ARG A 105 -6.60 8.74 -24.07
N ALA A 106 -7.86 8.86 -24.50
CA ALA A 106 -9.02 8.92 -23.61
C ALA A 106 -9.25 7.58 -22.90
N ALA A 107 -9.32 6.48 -23.66
CA ALA A 107 -9.44 5.13 -23.14
C ALA A 107 -8.24 4.74 -22.27
N ASP A 108 -7.03 5.05 -22.72
CA ASP A 108 -5.79 4.70 -22.00
C ASP A 108 -5.68 5.47 -20.67
N ALA A 109 -6.03 6.77 -20.66
CA ALA A 109 -6.04 7.56 -19.44
C ALA A 109 -7.11 7.07 -18.46
N ALA A 110 -8.33 6.75 -18.93
CA ALA A 110 -9.38 6.20 -18.10
C ALA A 110 -8.99 4.84 -17.52
N GLN A 111 -8.46 3.93 -18.36
CA GLN A 111 -8.00 2.61 -17.95
C GLN A 111 -6.86 2.71 -16.94
N GLY A 112 -5.90 3.60 -17.16
CA GLY A 112 -4.81 3.87 -16.24
C GLY A 112 -5.29 4.42 -14.90
N ALA A 113 -6.32 5.27 -14.90
CA ALA A 113 -6.89 5.81 -13.67
C ALA A 113 -7.61 4.75 -12.84
N ILE A 114 -8.37 3.84 -13.48
CA ILE A 114 -9.10 2.77 -12.77
C ILE A 114 -8.23 1.57 -12.37
N SER A 115 -7.13 1.32 -13.08
CA SER A 115 -6.20 0.22 -12.81
C SER A 115 -5.00 0.65 -11.95
N ASN A 116 -5.04 1.87 -11.40
CA ASN A 116 -3.95 2.40 -10.62
C ASN A 116 -3.74 1.58 -9.33
N PRO A 117 -2.51 1.12 -9.01
CA PRO A 117 -2.21 0.35 -7.79
C PRO A 117 -2.62 1.03 -6.46
N MET A 118 -2.88 2.34 -6.47
CA MET A 118 -3.47 3.04 -5.33
C MET A 118 -4.90 2.58 -4.98
N LEU A 119 -5.57 1.86 -5.89
CA LEU A 119 -6.94 1.33 -5.74
C LEU A 119 -6.97 -0.13 -5.25
N GLU A 120 -5.83 -0.79 -5.06
CA GLU A 120 -5.75 -2.26 -5.07
C GLU A 120 -6.39 -2.99 -3.85
N ASN A 121 -6.93 -2.28 -2.85
CA ASN A 121 -7.66 -2.89 -1.72
C ASN A 121 -9.14 -2.51 -1.64
N CYS A 122 -9.60 -1.64 -2.53
CA CYS A 122 -10.97 -1.15 -2.62
C CYS A 122 -11.17 -0.84 -4.09
N GLN A 123 -11.58 -1.85 -4.86
CA GLN A 123 -12.01 -1.65 -6.24
C GLN A 123 -13.03 -0.50 -6.27
N ILE A 124 -13.06 0.27 -7.35
CA ILE A 124 -14.07 1.34 -7.53
C ILE A 124 -15.51 0.77 -7.35
N ASP A 125 -15.66 -0.55 -7.53
CA ASP A 125 -16.82 -1.33 -7.13
C ASP A 125 -17.08 -1.24 -5.61
N GLY A 126 -18.05 -0.42 -5.23
CA GLY A 126 -18.41 -0.12 -3.84
C GLY A 126 -18.42 1.37 -3.51
N ALA A 127 -17.90 2.23 -4.37
CA ALA A 127 -18.00 3.67 -4.20
C ALA A 127 -19.42 4.18 -4.54
N SER A 128 -20.00 4.96 -3.64
CA SER A 128 -21.30 5.61 -3.86
C SER A 128 -21.19 6.89 -4.71
N ASN A 129 -20.03 7.57 -4.64
CA ASN A 129 -19.79 8.80 -5.38
C ASN A 129 -18.40 8.77 -6.04
N ILE A 130 -18.33 9.21 -7.29
CA ILE A 130 -17.09 9.32 -8.05
C ILE A 130 -16.98 10.73 -8.62
N LEU A 131 -15.84 11.37 -8.36
CA LEU A 131 -15.44 12.62 -8.98
C LEU A 131 -14.38 12.33 -10.05
N VAL A 132 -14.59 12.82 -11.26
CA VAL A 132 -13.67 12.67 -12.38
C VAL A 132 -13.17 14.04 -12.80
N ASN A 133 -11.87 14.26 -12.70
CA ASN A 133 -11.21 15.43 -13.27
C ASN A 133 -10.52 15.04 -14.57
N ILE A 134 -10.87 15.70 -15.66
CA ILE A 134 -10.22 15.55 -16.95
C ILE A 134 -9.39 16.80 -17.19
N THR A 135 -8.08 16.64 -17.37
CA THR A 135 -7.17 17.75 -17.66
C THR A 135 -6.55 17.55 -19.04
N CYS A 136 -6.71 18.55 -19.89
CA CYS A 136 -6.25 18.54 -21.28
C CYS A 136 -6.09 19.98 -21.77
N ASP A 137 -5.43 20.16 -22.91
CA ASP A 137 -5.44 21.44 -23.62
C ASP A 137 -6.80 21.67 -24.30
N ASN A 138 -7.41 22.85 -24.10
CA ASN A 138 -8.80 23.18 -24.48
C ASN A 138 -9.17 22.77 -25.91
N ASP A 139 -8.28 23.03 -26.86
CA ASP A 139 -8.53 22.87 -28.28
C ASP A 139 -8.42 21.41 -28.74
N SER A 140 -7.97 20.51 -27.85
CA SER A 140 -7.67 19.13 -28.21
C SER A 140 -8.79 18.15 -27.86
N ILE A 141 -9.67 18.42 -26.88
CA ILE A 141 -10.60 17.40 -26.37
C ILE A 141 -11.96 17.40 -27.08
N SER A 142 -12.40 16.22 -27.51
CA SER A 142 -13.70 15.99 -28.13
C SER A 142 -14.74 15.47 -27.11
N MET A 143 -16.03 15.71 -27.40
CA MET A 143 -17.11 15.19 -26.56
C MET A 143 -17.14 13.65 -26.55
N ASP A 144 -16.73 13.02 -27.64
CA ASP A 144 -16.65 11.56 -27.75
C ASP A 144 -15.61 10.97 -26.79
N GLU A 145 -14.43 11.62 -26.67
CA GLU A 145 -13.40 11.24 -25.70
C GLU A 145 -13.88 11.38 -24.25
N VAL A 146 -14.57 12.49 -23.92
CA VAL A 146 -15.16 12.67 -22.59
C VAL A 146 -16.18 11.58 -22.29
N GLN A 147 -17.05 11.27 -23.27
CA GLN A 147 -18.06 10.23 -23.14
C GLN A 147 -17.43 8.85 -22.94
N GLU A 148 -16.35 8.55 -23.65
CA GLU A 148 -15.58 7.31 -23.52
C GLU A 148 -14.95 7.17 -22.13
N ILE A 149 -14.32 8.22 -21.61
CA ILE A 149 -13.73 8.25 -20.25
C ILE A 149 -14.81 7.96 -19.20
N VAL A 150 -15.92 8.71 -19.25
CA VAL A 150 -17.01 8.58 -18.28
C VAL A 150 -17.65 7.19 -18.35
N ASN A 151 -17.84 6.63 -19.56
CA ASN A 151 -18.39 5.29 -19.73
C ASN A 151 -17.48 4.19 -19.20
N THR A 152 -16.17 4.31 -19.43
CA THR A 152 -15.16 3.35 -18.94
C THR A 152 -15.13 3.32 -17.41
N ILE A 153 -15.17 4.50 -16.78
CA ILE A 153 -15.22 4.61 -15.31
C ILE A 153 -16.54 4.07 -14.76
N LYS A 154 -17.68 4.42 -15.38
CA LYS A 154 -19.00 3.90 -14.98
C LYS A 154 -19.12 2.39 -15.12
N ALA A 155 -18.53 1.79 -16.16
CA ALA A 155 -18.53 0.36 -16.37
C ALA A 155 -17.76 -0.40 -15.27
N SER A 156 -16.80 0.27 -14.63
CA SER A 156 -15.98 -0.28 -13.55
C SER A 156 -16.51 0.05 -12.14
N ALA A 157 -17.63 0.77 -12.06
CA ALA A 157 -18.23 1.22 -10.82
C ALA A 157 -19.58 0.53 -10.54
N ALA A 158 -20.11 0.73 -9.33
CA ALA A 158 -21.39 0.16 -8.94
C ALA A 158 -22.57 0.72 -9.77
N LYS A 159 -23.64 -0.09 -9.97
CA LYS A 159 -24.78 0.26 -10.84
C LYS A 159 -25.54 1.55 -10.49
N ASN A 160 -25.40 2.05 -9.26
CA ASN A 160 -26.08 3.26 -8.76
C ASN A 160 -25.10 4.32 -8.24
N VAL A 161 -23.93 4.44 -8.86
CA VAL A 161 -22.94 5.44 -8.47
C VAL A 161 -23.29 6.84 -8.99
N ASN A 162 -23.14 7.85 -8.15
CA ASN A 162 -23.21 9.25 -8.56
C ASN A 162 -21.86 9.67 -9.18
N VAL A 163 -21.84 10.01 -10.47
CA VAL A 163 -20.62 10.43 -11.17
C VAL A 163 -20.70 11.91 -11.50
N ILE A 164 -19.76 12.67 -10.95
CA ILE A 164 -19.56 14.08 -11.26
C ILE A 164 -18.25 14.18 -12.04
N PHE A 165 -18.26 14.90 -13.17
CA PHE A 165 -17.07 15.10 -13.98
C PHE A 165 -16.87 16.58 -14.29
N GLY A 166 -15.60 17.00 -14.33
CA GLY A 166 -15.19 18.34 -14.73
C GLY A 166 -14.05 18.26 -15.74
N VAL A 167 -13.97 19.28 -16.59
CA VAL A 167 -12.93 19.39 -17.62
C VAL A 167 -12.15 20.66 -17.38
N VAL A 168 -10.89 20.52 -16.99
CA VAL A 168 -9.96 21.60 -16.72
C VAL A 168 -9.06 21.80 -17.94
N ASP A 169 -8.99 23.04 -18.39
CA ASP A 169 -8.09 23.45 -19.45
C ASP A 169 -6.68 23.70 -18.89
N ARG A 170 -5.68 23.01 -19.45
CA ARG A 170 -4.28 23.21 -19.13
C ARG A 170 -3.41 23.24 -20.40
N PRO A 171 -2.92 24.43 -20.81
CA PRO A 171 -2.24 24.61 -22.10
C PRO A 171 -0.82 24.02 -22.17
N ASP A 172 -0.27 23.51 -21.06
CA ASP A 172 1.05 22.86 -21.02
C ASP A 172 0.96 21.34 -21.30
N MET A 173 -0.25 20.79 -21.49
CA MET A 173 -0.48 19.36 -21.69
C MET A 173 -0.25 18.88 -23.12
N GLY A 174 -0.33 19.77 -24.13
CA GLY A 174 -0.24 19.40 -25.54
C GLY A 174 -1.25 18.30 -25.90
N ASP A 175 -0.79 17.23 -26.54
CA ASP A 175 -1.65 16.11 -26.98
C ASP A 175 -2.06 15.15 -25.84
N LYS A 176 -1.63 15.39 -24.60
CA LYS A 176 -1.87 14.49 -23.47
C LYS A 176 -3.20 14.76 -22.79
N ILE A 177 -3.85 13.69 -22.34
CA ILE A 177 -5.00 13.78 -21.43
C ILE A 177 -4.61 13.14 -20.10
N SER A 178 -4.87 13.83 -19.00
CA SER A 178 -4.77 13.29 -17.65
C SER A 178 -6.17 13.13 -17.07
N VAL A 179 -6.49 11.94 -16.57
CA VAL A 179 -7.74 11.64 -15.88
C VAL A 179 -7.42 11.32 -14.43
N THR A 180 -8.02 12.07 -13.52
CA THR A 180 -7.95 11.82 -12.08
C THR A 180 -9.33 11.40 -11.60
N VAL A 181 -9.41 10.24 -10.96
CA VAL A 181 -10.62 9.66 -10.40
C VAL A 181 -10.52 9.67 -8.89
N ILE A 182 -11.54 10.20 -8.23
CA ILE A 182 -11.65 10.21 -6.78
C ILE A 182 -12.95 9.51 -6.41
N ALA A 183 -12.81 8.33 -5.83
CA ALA A 183 -13.92 7.51 -5.39
C ALA A 183 -14.13 7.72 -3.88
N THR A 184 -15.38 7.89 -3.47
CA THR A 184 -15.78 8.15 -2.08
C THR A 184 -17.08 7.42 -1.75
N GLY A 185 -17.37 7.27 -0.45
CA GLY A 185 -18.58 6.59 0.00
C GLY A 185 -18.49 5.09 -0.20
N PHE A 186 -17.29 4.54 0.05
CA PHE A 186 -17.10 3.11 0.19
C PHE A 186 -17.85 2.66 1.43
N GLU A 187 -18.72 1.67 1.27
CA GLU A 187 -19.39 1.02 2.39
C GLU A 187 -18.29 0.51 3.34
N GLN A 188 -18.38 0.91 4.61
CA GLN A 188 -17.49 0.39 5.63
C GLN A 188 -17.83 -1.09 5.81
N THR A 189 -17.27 -1.96 4.97
CA THR A 189 -17.01 -3.32 5.42
C THR A 189 -16.06 -3.17 6.59
N GLN A 190 -16.66 -3.21 7.78
CA GLN A 190 -16.02 -3.57 9.03
C GLN A 190 -15.24 -4.88 8.80
N GLN A 191 -14.02 -4.76 8.32
CA GLN A 191 -12.87 -5.44 8.89
C GLN A 191 -12.32 -4.39 9.86
N ASP A 192 -12.88 -4.17 11.04
CA ASP A 192 -12.93 -5.10 12.17
C ASP A 192 -12.07 -6.33 11.93
N ASP A 193 -10.75 -6.06 11.90
CA ASP A 193 -9.79 -6.91 12.58
C ASP A 193 -10.28 -7.06 14.05
N ASP A 194 -11.31 -7.89 14.26
CA ASP A 194 -11.68 -8.46 15.55
C ASP A 194 -10.57 -9.43 15.96
N ASP A 195 -9.39 -8.89 16.25
CA ASP A 195 -8.32 -9.56 16.99
C ASP A 195 -8.06 -8.74 18.26
N ASP A 196 -9.11 -8.45 19.02
CA ASP A 196 -9.07 -8.11 20.45
C ASP A 196 -10.50 -8.09 21.02
N ASP A 197 -11.00 -9.24 21.50
CA ASP A 197 -11.41 -9.39 22.91
C ASP A 197 -11.82 -10.84 23.27
N ASP A 198 -11.21 -11.28 24.37
CA ASP A 198 -11.34 -12.55 25.10
C ASP A 198 -12.78 -13.01 25.41
N ASP A 199 -13.02 -14.35 25.38
CA ASP A 199 -13.79 -14.99 26.46
C ASP A 199 -13.52 -16.51 26.62
N ASP A 200 -12.79 -16.82 27.70
CA ASP A 200 -13.02 -17.90 28.67
C ASP A 200 -13.57 -19.27 28.18
N ARG A 201 -12.69 -20.12 27.64
CA ARG A 201 -12.82 -21.58 27.82
C ARG A 201 -11.48 -22.29 28.00
N GLY A 202 -11.17 -22.57 29.26
CA GLY A 202 -10.50 -23.82 29.62
C GLY A 202 -9.09 -23.67 30.19
N ARG A 203 -9.03 -23.66 31.53
CA ARG A 203 -7.86 -24.07 32.31
C ARG A 203 -7.10 -25.23 31.66
N ARG A 204 -5.88 -24.97 31.20
CA ARG A 204 -4.73 -25.88 31.28
C ARG A 204 -3.47 -25.04 31.20
N GLY A 205 -2.71 -25.04 32.29
CA GLY A 205 -1.60 -24.13 32.52
C GLY A 205 -0.37 -24.45 31.69
N ASP A 206 0.24 -23.40 31.16
CA ASP A 206 1.64 -23.38 30.75
C ASP A 206 2.44 -22.61 31.80
N GLU A 207 3.23 -23.34 32.59
CA GLU A 207 4.20 -22.81 33.54
C GLU A 207 5.45 -22.30 32.81
N ASN A 208 5.37 -21.18 32.07
CA ASN A 208 6.54 -20.33 31.83
C ASN A 208 6.17 -18.96 31.20
N SER A 209 5.45 -18.11 31.92
CA SER A 209 5.21 -16.72 31.51
C SER A 209 5.63 -15.81 32.65
N ILE A 210 6.71 -15.07 32.44
CA ILE A 210 7.23 -14.08 33.40
C ILE A 210 6.38 -12.82 33.22
N SER A 211 5.73 -12.38 34.31
CA SER A 211 4.94 -11.16 34.33
C SER A 211 5.82 -9.93 34.13
N TRP A 212 5.28 -8.87 33.52
CA TRP A 212 5.95 -7.57 33.40
C TRP A 212 6.37 -6.98 34.76
N GLY A 213 5.67 -7.32 35.84
CA GLY A 213 6.07 -6.95 37.21
C GLY A 213 7.30 -7.70 37.73
N ASP A 214 7.56 -8.91 37.23
CA ASP A 214 8.74 -9.69 37.59
C ASP A 214 9.99 -9.18 36.85
N PHE A 215 9.83 -8.68 35.62
CA PHE A 215 10.92 -8.08 34.84
C PHE A 215 11.46 -6.78 35.47
N GLU A 216 10.58 -5.91 36.01
CA GLU A 216 10.99 -4.69 36.73
C GLU A 216 11.84 -4.98 37.97
N ASN A 217 11.54 -6.07 38.68
CA ASN A 217 12.30 -6.46 39.87
C ASN A 217 13.70 -7.01 39.54
N VAL A 218 13.86 -7.62 38.36
CA VAL A 218 15.15 -8.10 37.84
C VAL A 218 16.02 -6.94 37.37
N VAL A 219 15.45 -5.95 36.67
CA VAL A 219 16.19 -4.76 36.20
C VAL A 219 16.59 -3.86 37.37
N ASN A 220 15.77 -3.78 38.42
CA ASN A 220 16.03 -2.96 39.61
C ASN A 220 16.83 -3.67 40.72
N GLY A 221 17.41 -4.85 40.42
CA GLY A 221 18.41 -5.50 41.28
C GLY A 221 17.90 -5.95 42.65
N LYS A 222 16.61 -6.28 42.78
CA LYS A 222 16.00 -6.75 44.04
C LYS A 222 15.34 -8.12 43.87
N LEU A 223 16.13 -9.20 43.88
CA LEU A 223 15.84 -10.39 44.71
C LEU A 223 17.05 -11.34 44.78
N ALA A 224 17.18 -12.02 45.92
CA ALA A 224 18.28 -12.89 46.31
C ALA A 224 18.14 -14.34 45.78
N SER A 225 19.30 -15.01 45.72
CA SER A 225 19.60 -16.39 45.27
C SER A 225 18.48 -17.44 45.44
N ALA A 226 18.09 -18.05 44.31
CA ALA A 226 17.36 -19.31 44.27
C ALA A 226 18.35 -20.49 44.33
N ALA A 227 18.67 -20.94 45.53
CA ALA A 227 19.39 -22.18 45.78
C ALA A 227 18.53 -23.08 46.67
N ASP A 228 17.49 -23.70 46.11
CA ASP A 228 17.01 -25.03 46.52
C ASP A 228 15.89 -25.54 45.59
N LYS A 229 16.18 -26.44 44.64
CA LYS A 229 15.24 -27.44 44.11
C LYS A 229 16.02 -28.65 43.57
N PRO A 230 15.55 -29.89 43.82
CA PRO A 230 16.28 -31.12 43.49
C PRO A 230 16.15 -31.52 42.00
N ALA A 231 17.14 -32.27 41.51
CA ALA A 231 17.28 -32.69 40.12
C ALA A 231 16.22 -33.74 39.67
N PRO A 232 15.78 -33.75 38.39
CA PRO A 232 14.82 -34.72 37.90
C PRO A 232 15.45 -36.10 37.55
N GLU A 233 14.70 -37.17 37.80
CA GLU A 233 15.05 -38.58 37.52
C GLU A 233 15.01 -38.94 36.02
N PRO A 234 15.73 -40.01 35.58
CA PRO A 234 15.81 -40.36 34.16
C PRO A 234 14.55 -41.07 33.63
N VAL A 235 14.15 -40.70 32.41
CA VAL A 235 12.95 -41.17 31.71
C VAL A 235 13.08 -42.63 31.24
N GLN A 236 12.11 -43.48 31.59
CA GLN A 236 12.02 -44.88 31.17
C GLN A 236 11.50 -45.01 29.72
N LYS A 237 12.19 -45.80 28.87
CA LYS A 237 11.75 -46.07 27.49
C LYS A 237 10.53 -46.99 27.46
N VAL A 238 9.46 -46.54 26.82
CA VAL A 238 8.28 -47.37 26.50
C VAL A 238 8.53 -48.09 25.17
N SER A 239 8.41 -49.42 25.19
CA SER A 239 8.44 -50.29 24.00
C SER A 239 7.02 -50.50 23.48
N ILE A 240 6.76 -50.23 22.20
CA ILE A 240 5.49 -50.55 21.54
C ILE A 240 5.64 -51.88 20.78
N PRO A 241 4.85 -52.93 21.08
CA PRO A 241 4.91 -54.18 20.34
C PRO A 241 4.03 -54.11 19.08
N GLY A 242 4.58 -54.57 17.95
CA GLY A 242 3.80 -54.87 16.74
C GLY A 242 3.95 -53.85 15.61
N LEU A 243 5.09 -53.86 14.92
CA LEU A 243 5.18 -53.50 13.51
C LEU A 243 6.40 -54.20 12.90
N GLY A 244 6.11 -55.15 12.02
CA GLY A 244 7.09 -56.00 11.36
C GLY A 244 7.93 -55.25 10.33
N GLY A 245 9.20 -55.66 10.28
CA GLY A 245 10.17 -55.61 9.19
C GLY A 245 9.96 -54.65 8.01
N ARG A 246 10.89 -53.71 7.87
CA ARG A 246 11.74 -53.62 6.66
C ARG A 246 13.04 -52.87 6.99
N ALA A 247 14.15 -53.55 6.76
CA ALA A 247 15.50 -52.99 6.85
C ALA A 247 15.78 -52.10 5.63
N LEU A 248 16.35 -50.92 5.85
CA LEU A 248 17.13 -50.20 4.84
C LEU A 248 18.44 -49.71 5.48
N VAL A 249 19.48 -50.52 5.21
CA VAL A 249 20.88 -50.19 4.89
C VAL A 249 21.45 -48.89 5.44
N ARG A 250 22.50 -49.06 6.27
CA ARG A 250 23.51 -48.06 6.62
C ARG A 250 24.41 -47.80 5.42
N ASP A 251 24.69 -46.53 5.12
CA ASP A 251 25.98 -46.15 4.54
C ASP A 251 26.42 -44.76 5.06
N SER A 252 27.42 -44.82 5.93
CA SER A 252 28.70 -44.10 5.88
C SER A 252 28.70 -42.68 5.28
N VAL A 253 28.81 -41.67 6.14
CA VAL A 253 29.18 -40.29 5.81
C VAL A 253 30.71 -40.20 5.62
N PRO A 254 31.23 -39.63 4.52
CA PRO A 254 32.60 -39.13 4.49
C PRO A 254 32.66 -37.61 4.71
N GLU A 255 33.59 -37.20 5.57
CA GLU A 255 34.00 -35.82 5.84
C GLU A 255 34.35 -35.05 4.55
N ARG A 256 33.90 -33.80 4.43
CA ARG A 256 34.38 -32.86 3.41
C ARG A 256 35.61 -32.13 3.94
N LYS A 257 36.73 -32.33 3.24
CA LYS A 257 37.96 -31.52 3.34
C LYS A 257 37.83 -30.20 2.58
N ASP A 258 38.50 -29.19 3.13
CA ASP A 258 38.71 -27.84 2.61
C ASP A 258 39.31 -27.77 1.19
N ALA A 259 38.89 -26.74 0.42
CA ALA A 259 39.69 -25.87 -0.48
C ALA A 259 38.76 -25.05 -1.42
N PRO A 260 39.24 -23.98 -2.10
CA PRO A 260 39.95 -22.80 -1.61
C PRO A 260 39.27 -21.47 -2.06
N GLU A 261 39.71 -20.35 -1.47
CA GLU A 261 39.35 -18.97 -1.85
C GLU A 261 39.63 -18.65 -3.32
N GLN A 262 38.66 -18.06 -4.02
CA GLN A 262 38.89 -17.32 -5.27
C GLN A 262 38.81 -15.81 -5.02
N LYS A 263 39.96 -15.15 -5.11
CA LYS A 263 40.12 -13.70 -5.20
C LYS A 263 39.62 -13.21 -6.56
N ALA A 264 38.66 -12.29 -6.56
CA ALA A 264 38.33 -11.48 -7.74
C ALA A 264 39.33 -10.32 -7.86
N ALA A 265 40.14 -10.33 -8.91
CA ALA A 265 41.05 -9.25 -9.27
C ALA A 265 40.35 -8.25 -10.21
N ALA A 266 40.52 -6.96 -9.90
CA ALA A 266 40.02 -5.82 -10.64
C ALA A 266 40.70 -5.68 -12.02
N ALA A 267 39.92 -5.31 -13.03
CA ALA A 267 40.41 -4.89 -14.35
C ALA A 267 40.59 -3.35 -14.40
N PRO A 268 41.63 -2.82 -15.06
CA PRO A 268 41.86 -1.38 -15.16
C PRO A 268 41.16 -0.76 -16.39
N LEU A 269 40.65 0.46 -16.22
CA LEU A 269 40.24 1.36 -17.30
C LEU A 269 41.51 1.95 -17.95
N SER A 270 41.76 1.64 -19.23
CA SER A 270 42.76 2.35 -20.04
C SER A 270 42.13 3.55 -20.76
N ALA A 271 42.69 4.72 -20.50
CA ALA A 271 42.53 5.90 -21.32
C ALA A 271 43.21 5.72 -22.69
N ALA A 272 42.57 6.17 -23.76
CA ALA A 272 43.22 6.54 -25.00
C ALA A 272 42.56 7.82 -25.51
N ALA A 273 43.34 8.90 -25.49
CA ALA A 273 43.03 10.20 -26.04
C ALA A 273 43.42 10.27 -27.53
N MET A 274 43.03 11.39 -28.14
CA MET A 274 43.52 12.05 -29.38
C MET A 274 42.69 11.76 -30.63
N ASP A 275 42.53 12.67 -31.59
CA ASP A 275 42.54 14.14 -31.72
C ASP A 275 42.20 14.38 -33.21
N SER A 276 41.53 15.50 -33.52
CA SER A 276 41.56 16.24 -34.79
C SER A 276 41.14 15.58 -36.12
N ALA A 277 40.04 16.10 -36.70
CA ALA A 277 40.01 16.77 -38.02
C ALA A 277 38.64 17.43 -38.24
#